data_AF-R7UCQ2-F1
#
_entry.id   AF-R7UCQ2-F1
#
_cell.length_a   1.000
_cell.length_b   1.000
_cell.length_c   1.000
_cell.angle_alpha   90.00
_cell.angle_beta   90.00
_cell.angle_gamma   90.00
#
_symmetry.space_group_name_H-M   'P 1'
#
loop_
_entity.id
_entity.type
_entity.pdbx_description
1 polymer ?
#
loop_
_entity_poly.entity_id
_entity_poly.type
_entity_poly.pdbx_seq_one_letter_code
_entity_poly.pdbx_strand_id
1 'polypeptide(L)'
;MKAAVAMVLEGADSIRNVAKDTGIAKSTLQRYVNKAKHAQSTDIRLKPAYDNKLVFTNDEEKDLSKYLLTASKHNHGLTTCSTRKLAYEYAVRNKKNIPSSWTHK
;
A
#
# COMPACT_ATOMS: atom_id res chain seq x y z
N MET A 1 11.66 7.68 -7.38
CA MET A 1 11.92 6.25 -7.68
C MET A 1 12.37 6.03 -9.13
N LYS A 2 11.58 6.36 -10.16
CA LYS A 2 11.94 6.10 -11.58
C LYS A 2 13.27 6.75 -12.00
N ALA A 3 13.45 8.04 -11.73
CA ALA A 3 14.69 8.76 -11.99
C ALA A 3 15.90 8.15 -11.27
N ALA A 4 15.74 7.77 -9.99
CA ALA A 4 16.82 7.16 -9.19
C ALA A 4 17.26 5.79 -9.75
N VAL A 5 16.31 4.98 -10.23
CA VAL A 5 16.62 3.69 -10.87
C VAL A 5 17.31 3.91 -12.22
N ALA A 6 16.88 4.88 -13.01
CA ALA A 6 17.50 5.22 -14.29
C ALA A 6 18.96 5.67 -14.11
N MET A 7 19.25 6.59 -13.18
CA MET A 7 20.63 7.04 -12.89
C MET A 7 21.58 5.89 -12.57
N VAL A 8 21.12 4.89 -11.82
CA VAL A 8 21.92 3.70 -11.49
C VAL A 8 22.11 2.79 -12.71
N LEU A 9 21.08 2.64 -13.56
CA LEU A 9 21.14 1.78 -14.75
C LEU A 9 22.01 2.38 -15.85
N GLU A 10 21.99 3.70 -15.99
CA GLU A 10 22.81 4.47 -16.93
C GLU A 10 24.28 4.58 -16.47
N GLY A 11 24.60 4.09 -15.27
CA GLY A 11 25.96 4.10 -14.73
C GLY A 11 26.44 5.48 -14.28
N ALA A 12 25.55 6.45 -14.13
CA ALA A 12 25.89 7.82 -13.72
C ALA A 12 26.41 7.88 -12.28
N ASP A 13 25.90 7.04 -11.38
CA ASP A 13 26.37 6.97 -10.00
C ASP A 13 26.06 5.62 -9.32
N SER A 14 26.72 5.36 -8.19
CA SER A 14 26.53 4.15 -7.39
C SER A 14 25.19 4.15 -6.65
N ILE A 15 24.64 2.95 -6.41
CA ILE A 15 23.40 2.76 -5.63
C ILE A 15 23.48 3.44 -4.25
N ARG A 16 24.68 3.50 -3.65
CA ARG A 16 24.89 4.10 -2.34
C ARG A 16 24.73 5.62 -2.37
N ASN A 17 25.29 6.26 -3.38
CA ASN A 17 25.24 7.72 -3.53
C ASN A 17 23.84 8.17 -3.94
N VAL A 18 23.24 7.52 -4.94
CA VAL A 18 21.86 7.80 -5.36
C VAL A 18 20.87 7.61 -4.19
N ALA A 19 21.06 6.59 -3.34
CA ALA A 19 20.23 6.39 -2.15
C ALA A 19 20.37 7.54 -1.14
N LYS A 20 21.59 8.04 -0.94
CA LYS A 20 21.86 9.16 -0.03
C LYS A 20 21.23 10.45 -0.55
N ASP A 21 21.38 10.74 -1.84
CA ASP A 21 20.96 12.00 -2.44
C ASP A 21 19.44 12.07 -2.63
N THR A 22 18.80 10.93 -2.92
CA THR A 22 17.34 10.86 -3.09
C THR A 22 16.58 10.59 -1.79
N GLY A 23 17.28 10.27 -0.70
CA GLY A 23 16.68 9.85 0.58
C GLY A 23 15.97 8.50 0.51
N ILE A 24 16.08 7.74 -0.59
CA ILE A 24 15.49 6.41 -0.71
C ILE A 24 16.40 5.40 -0.02
N ALA A 25 15.82 4.54 0.83
CA ALA A 25 16.57 3.45 1.45
C ALA A 25 17.30 2.59 0.41
N LYS A 26 18.62 2.37 0.62
CA LYS A 26 19.49 1.59 -0.28
C LYS A 26 18.88 0.25 -0.70
N SER A 27 18.31 -0.49 0.26
CA SER A 27 17.68 -1.79 0.02
C SER A 27 16.49 -1.70 -0.94
N THR A 28 15.69 -0.64 -0.85
CA THR A 28 14.55 -0.40 -1.73
C THR A 28 15.03 -0.05 -3.14
N LEU A 29 16.02 0.84 -3.26
CA LEU A 29 16.60 1.20 -4.55
C LEU A 29 17.22 -0.04 -5.24
N GLN A 30 18.02 -0.82 -4.51
CA GLN A 30 18.63 -2.05 -5.00
C GLN A 30 17.58 -3.04 -5.53
N ARG A 31 16.48 -3.25 -4.78
CA ARG A 31 15.39 -4.15 -5.19
C ARG A 31 14.83 -3.76 -6.56
N TYR A 32 14.57 -2.47 -6.75
CA TYR A 32 13.99 -1.96 -8.00
C TYR A 32 14.99 -1.93 -9.15
N VAL A 33 16.26 -1.64 -8.89
CA VAL A 33 17.33 -1.75 -9.89
C VAL A 33 17.46 -3.19 -10.38
N ASN A 34 17.51 -4.16 -9.47
CA ASN A 34 17.57 -5.58 -9.85
C ASN A 34 16.35 -6.00 -10.67
N LYS A 35 15.15 -5.56 -10.26
CA LYS A 35 13.91 -5.81 -11.01
C LYS A 35 13.96 -5.24 -12.43
N ALA A 36 14.50 -4.03 -12.61
CA ALA A 36 14.64 -3.41 -13.92
C ALA A 36 15.69 -4.13 -14.79
N LYS A 37 16.82 -4.54 -14.19
CA LYS A 37 17.86 -5.34 -14.87
C LYS A 37 17.31 -6.68 -15.35
N HIS A 38 16.55 -7.39 -14.52
CA HIS A 38 15.93 -8.66 -14.90
C HIS A 38 14.88 -8.51 -16.01
N ALA A 39 14.11 -7.42 -15.99
CA ALA A 39 13.11 -7.14 -17.01
C ALA A 39 13.67 -6.54 -18.30
N GLN A 40 14.97 -6.18 -18.33
CA GLN A 40 15.62 -5.41 -19.40
C GLN A 40 14.83 -4.16 -19.83
N SER A 41 14.06 -3.58 -18.92
CA SER A 41 13.17 -2.46 -19.19
C SER A 41 13.06 -1.54 -17.98
N THR A 42 13.04 -0.23 -18.27
CA THR A 42 12.78 0.82 -17.29
C THR A 42 11.28 1.06 -17.09
N ASP A 43 10.43 0.46 -17.92
CA ASP A 43 8.98 0.54 -17.83
C ASP A 43 8.40 -0.58 -16.94
N ILE A 44 8.99 -0.73 -15.76
CA ILE A 44 8.49 -1.64 -14.74
C ILE A 44 7.67 -0.90 -13.69
N ARG A 45 6.68 -1.57 -13.09
CA ARG A 45 5.98 -1.03 -11.93
C ARG A 45 6.96 -0.86 -10.75
N LEU A 46 7.30 0.40 -10.47
CA LEU A 46 8.18 0.85 -9.39
C LEU A 46 7.44 1.20 -8.10
N LYS A 47 6.19 0.76 -7.97
CA LYS A 47 5.39 0.83 -6.75
C LYS A 47 4.98 -0.57 -6.31
N PRO A 48 4.83 -0.83 -5.01
CA PRO A 48 4.17 -2.04 -4.56
C PRO A 48 2.76 -2.14 -5.18
N ALA A 49 2.32 -3.36 -5.50
CA ALA A 49 0.93 -3.60 -5.86
C ALA A 49 0.17 -3.78 -4.54
N TYR A 50 -0.32 -2.69 -3.97
CA TYR A 50 -1.29 -2.75 -2.86
C TYR A 50 -2.73 -2.74 -3.37
N ASP A 51 -2.94 -2.23 -4.59
CA ASP A 51 -4.24 -2.14 -5.26
C ASP A 51 -4.98 -3.49 -5.29
N ASN A 52 -4.26 -4.60 -5.45
CA ASN A 52 -4.83 -5.96 -5.48
C ASN A 52 -5.21 -6.50 -4.10
N LYS A 53 -4.88 -5.81 -3.01
CA LYS A 53 -5.22 -6.16 -1.63
C LYS A 53 -6.31 -5.26 -1.05
N LEU A 54 -6.77 -4.25 -1.79
CA LEU A 54 -7.86 -3.38 -1.36
C LEU A 54 -9.17 -4.14 -1.43
N VAL A 55 -9.89 -4.18 -0.30
CA VAL A 55 -11.23 -4.78 -0.21
C VAL A 55 -12.29 -3.74 -0.55
N PHE A 56 -12.09 -2.50 -0.09
CA PHE A 56 -13.02 -1.40 -0.26
C PHE A 56 -12.57 -0.44 -1.37
N THR A 57 -13.54 0.21 -2.00
CA THR A 57 -13.27 1.36 -2.87
C THR A 57 -12.96 2.59 -2.03
N ASN A 58 -12.35 3.61 -2.65
CA ASN A 58 -12.06 4.87 -1.96
C ASN A 58 -13.32 5.52 -1.35
N ASP A 59 -14.48 5.35 -1.99
CA ASP A 59 -15.72 5.96 -1.49
C ASP A 59 -16.32 5.14 -0.33
N GLU A 60 -16.26 3.81 -0.40
CA GLU A 60 -16.60 2.92 0.71
C GLU A 60 -15.72 3.18 1.95
N GLU A 61 -14.41 3.41 1.76
CA GLU A 61 -13.50 3.78 2.85
C GLU A 61 -13.83 5.14 3.46
N LYS A 62 -14.20 6.13 2.61
CA LYS A 62 -14.66 7.44 3.10
C LYS A 62 -15.92 7.31 3.95
N ASP A 63 -16.90 6.51 3.50
CA ASP A 63 -18.15 6.30 4.24
C ASP A 63 -17.90 5.63 5.59
N LEU A 64 -17.07 4.58 5.62
CA LEU A 64 -16.63 3.94 6.86
C LEU A 64 -15.92 4.94 7.78
N SER A 65 -15.01 5.75 7.24
CA SER A 65 -14.28 6.76 8.03
C SER A 65 -15.22 7.79 8.65
N LYS A 66 -16.21 8.26 7.89
CA LYS A 66 -17.22 9.22 8.34
C LYS A 66 -18.08 8.63 9.45
N TYR A 67 -18.47 7.36 9.32
CA TYR A 67 -19.21 6.66 10.36
C TYR A 67 -18.37 6.53 11.65
N LEU A 68 -17.11 6.13 11.55
CA LEU A 68 -16.21 5.99 12.70
C LEU A 68 -15.99 7.31 13.43
N LEU A 69 -15.78 8.41 12.69
CA LEU A 69 -15.69 9.76 13.26
C LEU A 69 -16.98 10.18 13.97
N THR A 70 -18.14 9.82 13.40
CA THR A 70 -19.44 10.09 14.02
C THR A 70 -19.62 9.28 15.30
N ALA A 71 -19.29 7.98 15.30
CA ALA A 71 -19.35 7.13 16.48
C ALA A 71 -18.42 7.63 17.61
N SER A 72 -17.23 8.12 17.25
CA SER A 72 -16.27 8.72 18.18
C SER A 72 -16.85 9.91 18.95
N LYS A 73 -17.62 10.77 18.26
CA LYS A 73 -18.25 11.95 18.87
C LYS A 73 -19.41 11.61 19.82
N HIS A 74 -20.11 10.49 19.62
CA HIS A 74 -21.31 10.17 20.38
C HIS A 74 -21.07 9.22 21.55
N ASN A 75 -20.15 8.25 21.44
CA ASN A 75 -20.08 7.17 22.43
C ASN A 75 -18.64 6.65 22.68
N HIS A 76 -17.68 7.54 22.97
CA HIS A 76 -16.26 7.22 23.17
C HIS A 76 -15.56 6.47 22.01
N GLY A 77 -16.24 6.33 20.87
CA GLY A 77 -15.75 5.61 19.69
C GLY A 77 -15.86 4.10 19.76
N LEU A 78 -15.39 3.46 18.69
CA LEU A 78 -15.33 2.00 18.60
C LEU A 78 -13.92 1.52 18.92
N THR A 79 -13.84 0.44 19.70
CA THR A 79 -12.57 -0.28 19.90
C THR A 79 -12.05 -0.84 18.57
N THR A 80 -10.76 -1.13 18.49
CA THR A 80 -10.16 -1.75 17.29
C THR A 80 -10.78 -3.11 16.93
N CYS A 81 -11.33 -3.84 17.91
CA CYS A 81 -12.05 -5.09 17.66
C CYS A 81 -13.42 -4.81 17.03
N SER A 82 -14.19 -3.90 17.62
CA SER A 82 -15.52 -3.51 17.12
C SER A 82 -15.44 -2.87 15.73
N THR A 83 -14.43 -2.02 15.48
CA THR A 83 -14.19 -1.42 14.16
C THR A 83 -13.88 -2.47 13.10
N ARG A 84 -13.06 -3.48 13.42
CA ARG A 84 -12.79 -4.60 12.49
C ARG A 84 -14.04 -5.43 12.22
N LYS A 85 -14.85 -5.69 13.25
CA LYS A 85 -16.13 -6.39 13.09
C LYS A 85 -17.10 -5.60 12.20
N LEU A 86 -17.21 -4.29 12.41
CA LEU A 86 -18.00 -3.40 11.57
C LEU A 86 -17.55 -3.45 10.10
N ALA A 87 -16.25 -3.33 9.84
CA ALA A 87 -15.70 -3.39 8.49
C ALA A 87 -15.96 -4.76 7.84
N TYR A 88 -15.79 -5.85 8.58
CA TYR A 88 -16.11 -7.19 8.11
C TYR A 88 -17.59 -7.32 7.74
N GLU A 89 -18.50 -6.91 8.62
CA GLU A 89 -19.94 -6.99 8.34
C GLU A 89 -20.34 -6.11 7.15
N TYR A 90 -19.74 -4.92 7.01
CA TYR A 90 -19.96 -4.04 5.87
C TYR A 90 -19.48 -4.71 4.57
N ALA A 91 -18.32 -5.37 4.58
CA ALA A 91 -17.81 -6.11 3.43
C ALA A 91 -18.73 -7.29 3.05
N VAL A 92 -19.21 -8.06 4.03
CA VAL A 92 -20.11 -9.20 3.81
C VAL A 92 -21.46 -8.72 3.24
N ARG A 93 -22.06 -7.67 3.82
CA ARG A 93 -23.33 -7.11 3.36
C ARG A 93 -23.24 -6.56 1.93
N ASN A 94 -22.11 -5.95 1.57
CA ASN A 94 -21.84 -5.45 0.23
C ASN A 94 -21.26 -6.50 -0.73
N LYS A 95 -21.24 -7.80 -0.33
CA LYS A 95 -20.76 -8.92 -1.14
C LYS A 95 -19.34 -8.70 -1.70
N LYS A 96 -18.47 -8.07 -0.91
CA LYS A 96 -17.08 -7.81 -1.30
C LYS A 96 -16.28 -9.11 -1.32
N ASN A 97 -15.26 -9.16 -2.18
CA ASN A 97 -14.28 -10.24 -2.13
C ASN A 97 -13.36 -10.01 -0.92
N ILE A 98 -13.55 -10.80 0.14
CA ILE A 98 -12.77 -10.70 1.38
C ILE A 98 -11.71 -11.80 1.45
N PRO A 99 -10.50 -11.50 1.96
CA PRO A 99 -9.50 -12.52 2.22
C PRO A 99 -9.97 -13.54 3.26
N SER A 100 -9.63 -14.82 3.10
CA SER A 100 -9.95 -15.89 4.07
C SER A 100 -9.41 -15.61 5.48
N SER A 101 -8.32 -14.86 5.59
CA SER A 101 -7.79 -14.38 6.88
C SER A 101 -8.74 -13.49 7.69
N TRP A 102 -9.82 -12.96 7.08
CA TRP A 102 -10.84 -12.18 7.80
C TRP A 102 -11.91 -13.07 8.43
N THR A 103 -12.12 -14.29 7.92
CA THR A 103 -13.13 -15.23 8.40
C THR A 103 -12.58 -16.24 9.39
N HIS A 104 -11.31 -16.62 9.25
CA HIS A 104 -10.64 -17.54 10.17
C HIS A 104 -9.92 -16.76 11.27
N LYS A 105 -10.44 -16.86 12.50
CA LYS A 105 -9.76 -16.43 13.73
C LYS A 105 -9.85 -17.52 14.77
#